data_AF-A0A6A2X0W7-F1
#
_entry.id   AF-A0A6A2X0W7-F1
#
_cell.length_a   1.000
_cell.length_b   1.000
_cell.length_c   1.000
_cell.angle_alpha   90.00
_cell.angle_beta   90.00
_cell.angle_gamma   90.00
#
_symmetry.space_group_name_H-M   'P 1'
#
loop_
_entity.id
_entity.type
_entity.pdbx_description
1 polymer ?
#
loop_
_entity_poly.entity_id
_entity_poly.type
_entity_poly.pdbx_seq_one_letter_code
_entity_poly.pdbx_strand_id
1 'polypeptide(L)'
;MPSLSPPLRSNRSGRFFKKNPCLVKPFLNITSRAHLSQAIFYLELLTRKGVRLPLKTLASLLRKCAETKSQRRQIPTPSFETNRTQKARHFLSNHFIYMYSSCGDYIGARKVFDKMGTRNLYSFNNMLSGYAKLGMIKPARQLFDQMHERRRFVEHDGYCLCKRRAFEEALRFYKELRNLCIGYNEFSFAGVLTVCVKSRELQLTRQVHGQVFVAGFLSNLVISSSLVDGYVKCGMLGEAKKVFDEMKVRDVLAWTSLVSGYAQWGDMESANDLFDRMPEKNPVSWTALISGYVRNDMGNEALELFTRMMVSRVRPDQFTFSSCLCACASVASLTHGKQIHACLIRTSFRPNMIVISSLIDMYSKCGNLKVGKHIFYLTSDKQDPVLWNTMISALAQHGQGEEAIRMFGDMIKQGMKPDRTTFVVIVNACSHSGLVEEGLRFFESMFSDHGIIPDQQHYACLIDLLGRAGRFDLLMNHLEKMPCKPDCHVWNALLGVSRIHGNIELGRKAAEQLIELQPQSSAAYVLLSSIYSALRKWESVEKVRHLMNKRQVQKEVALSWIEHESKVHSFTVSDSLHPLKGAIYSTLDQLAGQMDEAVSLDEFESRS
;
A
#
# COMPACT_ATOMS: atom_id res chain seq x y z
N MET A 1 -0.56 80.07 64.02
CA MET A 1 -0.79 81.41 63.43
C MET A 1 -1.38 81.21 62.04
N PRO A 2 -2.52 81.87 61.76
CA PRO A 2 -3.37 81.72 60.57
C PRO A 2 -2.67 82.35 59.35
N SER A 3 -3.09 82.24 58.09
CA SER A 3 -4.35 82.75 57.53
C SER A 3 -4.34 82.48 56.01
N LEU A 4 -5.39 81.83 55.49
CA LEU A 4 -6.43 82.42 54.64
C LEU A 4 -6.09 82.59 53.14
N SER A 5 -6.74 81.69 52.36
CA SER A 5 -7.39 81.89 51.05
C SER A 5 -6.62 82.51 49.87
N PRO A 6 -6.82 81.94 48.67
CA PRO A 6 -7.41 82.74 47.60
C PRO A 6 -8.54 82.03 46.82
N PRO A 7 -9.29 82.78 45.98
CA PRO A 7 -10.59 82.41 45.45
C PRO A 7 -10.59 81.77 44.05
N LEU A 8 -11.71 81.11 43.76
CA LEU A 8 -12.50 80.99 42.52
C LEU A 8 -11.81 81.05 41.13
N ARG A 9 -12.04 79.96 40.38
CA ARG A 9 -12.51 79.84 38.96
C ARG A 9 -11.78 80.73 37.92
N SER A 10 -11.28 80.27 36.79
CA SER A 10 -11.68 79.26 35.81
C SER A 10 -10.51 79.22 34.79
N ASN A 11 -10.18 78.17 34.06
CA ASN A 11 -10.97 77.61 32.96
C ASN A 11 -10.15 76.50 32.27
N ARG A 12 -10.84 75.59 31.58
CA ARG A 12 -10.35 74.53 30.64
C ARG A 12 -10.19 73.11 31.20
N SER A 13 -11.36 72.54 31.52
CA SER A 13 -11.83 71.23 31.06
C SER A 13 -10.78 70.22 30.59
N GLY A 14 -10.26 69.43 31.54
CA GLY A 14 -9.66 68.12 31.24
C GLY A 14 -10.71 67.19 30.64
N ARG A 15 -10.64 66.97 29.32
CA ARG A 15 -11.39 65.90 28.65
C ARG A 15 -10.86 64.56 29.15
N PHE A 16 -11.69 63.86 29.92
CA PHE A 16 -11.65 62.42 30.12
C PHE A 16 -11.45 61.70 28.77
N PHE A 17 -10.22 61.29 28.44
CA PHE A 17 -10.02 60.22 27.47
C PHE A 17 -10.37 58.90 28.15
N LYS A 18 -11.61 58.46 27.89
CA LYS A 18 -12.11 57.12 28.22
C LYS A 18 -11.08 56.06 27.82
N LYS A 19 -10.67 55.24 28.80
CA LYS A 19 -9.94 53.98 28.62
C LYS A 19 -10.69 53.12 27.59
N ASN A 20 -10.12 52.92 26.41
CA ASN A 20 -10.55 51.83 25.53
C ASN A 20 -10.12 50.50 26.18
N PRO A 21 -11.04 49.55 26.43
CA PRO A 21 -10.71 48.29 27.08
C PRO A 21 -9.78 47.47 26.17
N CYS A 22 -8.74 46.86 26.76
CA CYS A 22 -7.75 46.05 26.07
C CYS A 22 -8.36 44.73 25.53
N LEU A 23 -9.13 44.81 24.43
CA LEU A 23 -9.74 43.68 23.72
C LEU A 23 -8.73 42.66 23.15
N VAL A 24 -7.43 42.98 23.20
CA VAL A 24 -6.34 42.15 22.68
C VAL A 24 -6.00 40.97 23.62
N LYS A 25 -6.12 41.14 24.95
CA LYS A 25 -5.82 40.06 25.92
C LYS A 25 -6.81 38.88 25.85
N PRO A 26 -8.13 39.09 25.79
CA PRO A 26 -9.10 38.01 25.58
C PRO A 26 -8.85 37.24 24.28
N PHE A 27 -8.53 37.95 23.19
CA PHE A 27 -8.25 37.35 21.88
C PHE A 27 -7.00 36.45 21.87
N LEU A 28 -5.92 36.87 22.54
CA LEU A 28 -4.69 36.07 22.71
C LEU A 28 -4.92 34.81 23.57
N ASN A 29 -5.79 34.88 24.58
CA ASN A 29 -6.15 33.71 25.38
C ASN A 29 -6.99 32.69 24.58
N ILE A 30 -7.89 33.14 23.70
CA ILE A 30 -8.74 32.25 22.89
C ILE A 30 -7.93 31.50 21.82
N THR A 31 -6.94 32.16 21.18
CA THR A 31 -6.05 31.50 20.19
C THR A 31 -5.10 30.47 20.81
N SER A 32 -4.80 30.60 22.10
CA SER A 32 -4.02 29.61 22.86
C SER A 32 -4.79 28.32 23.19
N ARG A 33 -6.12 28.41 23.40
CA ARG A 33 -6.97 27.30 23.92
C ARG A 33 -7.78 26.52 22.87
N ALA A 34 -7.43 26.60 21.59
CA ALA A 34 -8.03 25.79 20.49
C ALA A 34 -9.52 26.02 20.16
N HIS A 35 -10.16 27.11 20.62
CA HIS A 35 -11.51 27.49 20.16
C HIS A 35 -11.45 28.36 18.89
N LEU A 36 -11.19 27.72 17.74
CA LEU A 36 -10.93 28.39 16.47
C LEU A 36 -12.14 29.16 15.89
N SER A 37 -13.35 28.61 16.02
CA SER A 37 -14.60 29.23 15.55
C SER A 37 -14.92 30.53 16.30
N GLN A 38 -14.69 30.54 17.62
CA GLN A 38 -14.91 31.69 18.47
C GLN A 38 -13.86 32.79 18.19
N ALA A 39 -12.61 32.41 17.93
CA ALA A 39 -11.57 33.35 17.52
C ALA A 39 -11.90 34.07 16.20
N ILE A 40 -12.45 33.35 15.21
CA ILE A 40 -12.86 33.93 13.92
C ILE A 40 -14.04 34.90 14.10
N PHE A 41 -15.05 34.53 14.90
CA PHE A 41 -16.19 35.41 15.23
C PHE A 41 -15.75 36.72 15.92
N TYR A 42 -14.86 36.63 16.91
CA TYR A 42 -14.31 37.82 17.57
C TYR A 42 -13.47 38.69 16.62
N LEU A 43 -12.77 38.07 15.66
CA LEU A 43 -11.99 38.78 14.65
C LEU A 43 -12.86 39.60 13.70
N GLU A 44 -14.02 39.09 13.27
CA GLU A 44 -15.00 39.85 12.49
C GLU A 44 -15.58 41.03 13.29
N LEU A 45 -15.89 40.83 14.57
CA LEU A 45 -16.41 41.87 15.46
C LEU A 45 -15.39 43.01 15.67
N LEU A 46 -14.12 42.68 15.85
CA LEU A 46 -13.02 43.66 16.00
C LEU A 46 -12.78 44.44 14.71
N THR A 47 -12.99 43.80 13.55
CA THR A 47 -12.86 44.42 12.23
C THR A 47 -13.98 45.42 11.98
N ARG A 48 -15.24 45.08 12.31
CA ARG A 48 -16.37 46.01 12.25
C ARG A 48 -16.19 47.23 13.18
N LYS A 49 -15.46 47.06 14.29
CA LYS A 49 -15.13 48.14 15.25
C LYS A 49 -13.84 48.92 14.91
N GLY A 50 -13.18 48.63 13.78
CA GLY A 50 -11.99 49.37 13.32
C GLY A 50 -10.72 49.14 14.16
N VAL A 51 -10.68 48.10 15.00
CA VAL A 51 -9.54 47.85 15.91
C VAL A 51 -8.41 47.15 15.16
N ARG A 52 -7.21 47.75 15.16
CA ARG A 52 -6.02 47.21 14.48
C ARG A 52 -5.32 46.16 15.33
N LEU A 53 -5.38 44.89 14.92
CA LEU A 53 -4.62 43.80 15.54
C LEU A 53 -3.15 43.77 15.07
N PRO A 54 -2.20 43.37 15.95
CA PRO A 54 -0.79 43.17 15.59
C PRO A 54 -0.60 42.13 14.49
N LEU A 55 0.34 42.37 13.57
CA LEU A 55 0.64 41.51 12.41
C LEU A 55 1.01 40.07 12.80
N LYS A 56 1.82 39.91 13.85
CA LYS A 56 2.28 38.60 14.34
C LYS A 56 1.13 37.74 14.89
N THR A 57 0.15 38.38 15.54
CA THR A 57 -1.02 37.70 16.11
C THR A 57 -1.96 37.17 15.02
N LEU A 58 -2.15 37.95 13.94
CA LEU A 58 -2.92 37.53 12.77
C LEU A 58 -2.24 36.39 12.00
N ALA A 59 -0.93 36.47 11.80
CA ALA A 59 -0.16 35.41 11.13
C ALA A 59 -0.19 34.08 11.91
N SER A 60 -0.10 34.14 13.24
CA SER A 60 -0.21 32.96 14.10
C SER A 60 -1.60 32.30 14.02
N LEU A 61 -2.68 33.10 13.96
CA LEU A 61 -4.03 32.58 13.77
C LEU A 61 -4.18 31.89 12.40
N LEU A 62 -3.73 32.56 11.32
CA LEU A 62 -3.82 32.00 9.96
C LEU A 62 -3.04 30.68 9.82
N ARG A 63 -1.87 30.59 10.46
CA ARG A 63 -1.08 29.35 10.51
C ARG A 63 -1.82 28.24 11.25
N LYS A 64 -2.44 28.56 12.39
CA LYS A 64 -3.22 27.58 13.17
C LYS A 64 -4.46 27.11 12.42
N CYS A 65 -5.13 27.98 11.66
CA CYS A 65 -6.21 27.59 10.75
C CYS A 65 -5.74 26.65 9.62
N ALA A 66 -4.51 26.87 9.11
CA ALA A 66 -3.90 26.00 8.11
C ALA A 66 -3.61 24.59 8.67
N GLU A 67 -3.11 24.51 9.90
CA GLU A 67 -2.79 23.25 10.60
C GLU A 67 -4.03 22.41 10.91
N THR A 68 -5.15 23.05 11.28
CA THR A 68 -6.40 22.35 11.62
C THR A 68 -7.29 22.04 10.41
N LYS A 69 -6.92 22.49 9.19
CA LYS A 69 -7.67 22.33 7.93
C LYS A 69 -9.15 22.74 8.01
N SER A 70 -9.52 23.58 8.97
CA SER A 70 -10.90 23.85 9.34
C SER A 70 -11.43 25.16 8.75
N GLN A 71 -12.65 25.10 8.20
CA GLN A 71 -13.53 26.17 7.71
C GLN A 71 -13.06 26.95 6.45
N ARG A 72 -13.57 26.49 5.29
CA ARG A 72 -13.27 26.98 3.93
C ARG A 72 -13.86 28.35 3.54
N ARG A 73 -14.71 29.01 4.35
CA ARG A 73 -15.62 30.06 3.83
C ARG A 73 -15.80 31.37 4.62
N GLN A 74 -15.10 31.60 5.74
CA GLN A 74 -15.46 32.72 6.64
C GLN A 74 -14.33 33.69 7.03
N ILE A 75 -13.21 33.75 6.30
CA ILE A 75 -12.19 34.77 6.57
C ILE A 75 -12.23 35.83 5.46
N PRO A 76 -12.77 37.04 5.70
CA PRO A 76 -12.79 38.10 4.69
C PRO A 76 -11.35 38.51 4.36
N THR A 77 -10.97 38.47 3.10
CA THR A 77 -9.64 38.91 2.62
C THR A 77 -9.54 40.40 2.23
N PRO A 78 -10.57 41.08 1.69
CA PRO A 78 -10.37 42.43 1.11
C PRO A 78 -10.32 43.58 2.13
N SER A 79 -10.97 43.46 3.29
CA SER A 79 -11.12 44.57 4.24
C SER A 79 -9.90 44.80 5.15
N PHE A 80 -8.97 43.84 5.23
CA PHE A 80 -7.81 43.89 6.13
C PHE A 80 -6.58 44.60 5.54
N GLU A 81 -6.54 44.75 4.21
CA GLU A 81 -5.37 45.23 3.47
C GLU A 81 -5.42 46.74 3.19
N THR A 82 -6.61 47.34 3.11
CA THR A 82 -6.84 48.71 2.60
C THR A 82 -6.15 49.82 3.41
N ASN A 83 -5.95 49.64 4.71
CA ASN A 83 -5.39 50.66 5.62
C ASN A 83 -3.98 50.33 6.18
N ARG A 84 -3.24 49.37 5.58
CA ARG A 84 -1.89 48.95 6.03
C ARG A 84 -0.78 49.39 5.08
N THR A 85 0.46 49.46 5.57
CA THR A 85 1.65 49.71 4.74
C THR A 85 1.89 48.57 3.75
N GLN A 86 2.54 48.84 2.61
CA GLN A 86 2.77 47.85 1.54
C GLN A 86 3.47 46.57 2.05
N LYS A 87 4.50 46.71 2.90
CA LYS A 87 5.21 45.58 3.52
C LYS A 87 4.31 44.72 4.40
N ALA A 88 3.40 45.35 5.16
CA ALA A 88 2.46 44.67 6.02
C ALA A 88 1.36 43.93 5.24
N ARG A 89 0.95 44.46 4.08
CA ARG A 89 0.04 43.78 3.14
C ARG A 89 0.70 42.51 2.61
N HIS A 90 1.90 42.61 2.01
CA HIS A 90 2.59 41.43 1.47
C HIS A 90 2.81 40.31 2.49
N PHE A 91 3.17 40.65 3.73
CA PHE A 91 3.35 39.67 4.80
C PHE A 91 2.07 38.91 5.14
N LEU A 92 0.93 39.61 5.19
CA LEU A 92 -0.38 39.00 5.47
C LEU A 92 -0.90 38.21 4.27
N SER A 93 -0.85 38.78 3.05
CA SER A 93 -1.29 38.11 1.82
C SER A 93 -0.57 36.76 1.63
N ASN A 94 0.72 36.69 1.96
CA ASN A 94 1.50 35.46 1.96
C ASN A 94 0.98 34.38 2.94
N HIS A 95 0.61 34.77 4.17
CA HIS A 95 0.03 33.84 5.14
C HIS A 95 -1.40 33.43 4.77
N PHE A 96 -2.16 34.30 4.09
CA PHE A 96 -3.46 33.95 3.52
C PHE A 96 -3.33 32.91 2.41
N ILE A 97 -2.40 33.09 1.47
CA ILE A 97 -2.14 32.13 0.39
C ILE A 97 -1.79 30.76 0.99
N TYR A 98 -0.88 30.71 1.98
CA TYR A 98 -0.52 29.47 2.68
C TYR A 98 -1.72 28.78 3.37
N MET A 99 -2.56 29.57 4.04
CA MET A 99 -3.75 29.05 4.73
C MET A 99 -4.77 28.49 3.72
N TYR A 100 -5.14 29.25 2.69
CA TYR A 100 -6.07 28.80 1.65
C TYR A 100 -5.55 27.55 0.92
N SER A 101 -4.25 27.53 0.61
CA SER A 101 -3.57 26.38 0.01
C SER A 101 -3.65 25.14 0.90
N SER A 102 -3.37 25.27 2.20
CA SER A 102 -3.42 24.15 3.15
C SER A 102 -4.85 23.64 3.40
N CYS A 103 -5.85 24.50 3.25
CA CYS A 103 -7.28 24.17 3.31
C CYS A 103 -7.86 23.61 2.00
N GLY A 104 -7.07 23.58 0.92
CA GLY A 104 -7.47 23.09 -0.40
C GLY A 104 -8.32 24.07 -1.23
N ASP A 105 -8.43 25.34 -0.83
CA ASP A 105 -9.15 26.40 -1.57
C ASP A 105 -8.18 27.22 -2.44
N TYR A 106 -7.84 26.67 -3.60
CA TYR A 106 -6.91 27.32 -4.53
C TYR A 106 -7.50 28.55 -5.24
N ILE A 107 -8.83 28.64 -5.33
CA ILE A 107 -9.52 29.80 -5.94
C ILE A 107 -9.39 31.00 -5.01
N GLY A 108 -9.60 30.80 -3.70
CA GLY A 108 -9.34 31.80 -2.67
C GLY A 108 -7.87 32.25 -2.65
N ALA A 109 -6.93 31.29 -2.68
CA ALA A 109 -5.50 31.58 -2.74
C ALA A 109 -5.13 32.41 -3.99
N ARG A 110 -5.68 32.05 -5.17
CA ARG A 110 -5.41 32.75 -6.43
C ARG A 110 -5.97 34.18 -6.43
N LYS A 111 -7.17 34.39 -5.88
CA LYS A 111 -7.76 35.73 -5.74
C LYS A 111 -6.91 36.66 -4.88
N VAL A 112 -6.31 36.14 -3.80
CA VAL A 112 -5.39 36.92 -2.95
C VAL A 112 -4.10 37.21 -3.72
N PHE A 113 -3.56 36.20 -4.41
CA PHE A 113 -2.34 36.32 -5.20
C PHE A 113 -2.45 37.34 -6.36
N ASP A 114 -3.58 37.34 -7.08
CA ASP A 114 -3.80 38.25 -8.21
C ASP A 114 -3.99 39.71 -7.77
N LYS A 115 -4.46 39.96 -6.54
CA LYS A 115 -4.61 41.30 -5.95
C LYS A 115 -3.32 41.91 -5.42
N MET A 116 -2.23 41.14 -5.33
CA MET A 116 -0.93 41.66 -4.88
C MET A 116 -0.32 42.55 -5.96
N GLY A 117 -0.13 43.85 -5.66
CA GLY A 117 0.46 44.82 -6.60
C GLY A 117 1.91 44.53 -6.98
N THR A 118 2.71 43.97 -6.05
CA THR A 118 4.03 43.40 -6.33
C THR A 118 4.14 42.03 -5.68
N ARG A 119 4.35 40.99 -6.50
CA ARG A 119 4.45 39.61 -6.04
C ARG A 119 5.90 39.30 -5.69
N ASN A 120 6.13 38.65 -4.56
CA ASN A 120 7.46 38.23 -4.12
C ASN A 120 7.63 36.72 -4.24
N LEU A 121 8.87 36.23 -4.19
CA LEU A 121 9.20 34.81 -4.30
C LEU A 121 8.36 33.93 -3.35
N TYR A 122 8.11 34.41 -2.12
CA TYR A 122 7.31 33.69 -1.13
C TYR A 122 5.81 33.57 -1.50
N SER A 123 5.23 34.57 -2.17
CA SER A 123 3.85 34.46 -2.70
C SER A 123 3.75 33.42 -3.82
N PHE A 124 4.76 33.35 -4.69
CA PHE A 124 4.80 32.38 -5.79
C PHE A 124 5.00 30.96 -5.25
N ASN A 125 5.92 30.76 -4.29
CA ASN A 125 6.20 29.46 -3.68
C ASN A 125 4.97 28.85 -3.00
N ASN A 126 4.23 29.64 -2.22
CA ASN A 126 3.02 29.13 -1.56
C ASN A 126 1.92 28.73 -2.56
N MET A 127 1.79 29.45 -3.68
CA MET A 127 0.85 29.10 -4.75
C MET A 127 1.27 27.81 -5.46
N LEU A 128 2.54 27.69 -5.83
CA LEU A 128 3.09 26.51 -6.49
C LEU A 128 3.01 25.26 -5.60
N SER A 129 3.37 25.38 -4.32
CA SER A 129 3.23 24.30 -3.32
C SER A 129 1.76 23.85 -3.19
N GLY A 130 0.83 24.81 -3.23
CA GLY A 130 -0.60 24.53 -3.21
C GLY A 130 -1.10 23.77 -4.43
N TYR A 131 -0.70 24.19 -5.63
CA TYR A 131 -1.05 23.48 -6.86
C TYR A 131 -0.39 22.10 -6.93
N ALA A 132 0.84 21.95 -6.45
CA ALA A 132 1.55 20.67 -6.38
C ALA A 132 0.83 19.67 -5.46
N LYS A 133 0.45 20.09 -4.24
CA LYS A 133 -0.29 19.25 -3.28
C LYS A 133 -1.64 18.76 -3.82
N LEU A 134 -2.27 19.51 -4.73
CA LEU A 134 -3.55 19.16 -5.35
C LEU A 134 -3.41 18.46 -6.72
N GLY A 135 -2.18 18.22 -7.20
CA GLY A 135 -1.94 17.57 -8.49
C GLY A 135 -2.27 18.43 -9.71
N MET A 136 -2.38 19.75 -9.55
CA MET A 136 -2.78 20.69 -10.61
C MET A 136 -1.56 21.22 -11.37
N ILE A 137 -1.02 20.37 -12.26
CA ILE A 137 0.28 20.63 -12.90
C ILE A 137 0.22 21.74 -13.96
N LYS A 138 -0.84 21.80 -14.79
CA LYS A 138 -0.96 22.83 -15.85
C LYS A 138 -1.00 24.26 -15.28
N PRO A 139 -1.82 24.57 -14.25
CA PRO A 139 -1.84 25.91 -13.65
C PRO A 139 -0.55 26.24 -12.88
N ALA A 140 0.09 25.24 -12.26
CA ALA A 140 1.40 25.43 -11.62
C ALA A 140 2.45 25.86 -12.64
N ARG A 141 2.47 25.23 -13.82
CA ARG A 141 3.39 25.57 -14.91
C ARG A 141 3.16 26.96 -15.47
N GLN A 142 1.91 27.31 -15.78
CA GLN A 142 1.59 28.65 -16.27
C GLN A 142 1.97 29.75 -15.27
N LEU A 143 1.83 29.50 -13.97
CA LEU A 143 2.25 30.44 -12.93
C LEU A 143 3.77 30.52 -12.81
N PHE A 144 4.46 29.39 -12.95
CA PHE A 144 5.92 29.35 -12.97
C PHE A 144 6.50 30.10 -14.17
N ASP A 145 5.92 29.94 -15.36
CA ASP A 145 6.35 30.60 -16.59
C ASP A 145 6.24 32.14 -16.51
N GLN A 146 5.34 32.65 -15.66
CA GLN A 146 5.13 34.09 -15.40
C GLN A 146 6.16 34.70 -14.42
N MET A 147 7.10 33.93 -13.89
CA MET A 147 8.13 34.43 -12.95
C MET A 147 9.33 35.04 -13.70
N HIS A 148 9.55 36.34 -13.53
CA HIS A 148 10.65 37.08 -14.17
C HIS A 148 12.04 36.88 -13.51
N GLU A 149 12.10 36.46 -12.24
CA GLU A 149 13.37 36.15 -11.52
C GLU A 149 13.65 34.64 -11.50
N ARG A 150 14.02 34.09 -12.65
CA ARG A 150 14.31 32.64 -12.82
C ARG A 150 15.54 32.15 -12.04
N ARG A 151 16.47 33.05 -11.68
CA ARG A 151 17.80 32.73 -11.11
C ARG A 151 17.82 32.39 -9.62
N ARG A 152 16.78 32.72 -8.83
CA ARG A 152 16.71 32.44 -7.37
C ARG A 152 15.68 31.38 -6.97
N PHE A 153 15.00 30.77 -7.95
CA PHE A 153 13.88 29.85 -7.73
C PHE A 153 14.28 28.48 -7.15
N VAL A 154 15.54 28.09 -7.28
CA VAL A 154 16.03 26.73 -7.02
C VAL A 154 16.07 26.39 -5.52
N GLU A 155 15.84 27.37 -4.65
CA GLU A 155 16.28 27.27 -3.27
C GLU A 155 15.22 26.81 -2.27
N HIS A 156 13.93 26.59 -2.61
CA HIS A 156 13.04 26.20 -1.51
C HIS A 156 11.76 25.37 -1.73
N ASP A 157 11.05 25.34 -2.86
CA ASP A 157 9.75 24.64 -2.86
C ASP A 157 9.29 24.18 -4.24
N GLY A 158 9.52 22.91 -4.58
CA GLY A 158 9.01 22.41 -5.86
C GLY A 158 9.25 20.96 -6.19
N TYR A 159 9.09 20.00 -5.27
CA TYR A 159 9.05 18.60 -5.71
C TYR A 159 8.32 17.64 -4.76
N CYS A 160 7.00 17.66 -4.81
CA CYS A 160 6.15 16.57 -4.32
C CYS A 160 5.04 16.34 -5.32
N LEU A 161 5.27 15.50 -6.34
CA LEU A 161 4.22 15.10 -7.30
C LEU A 161 4.30 13.61 -7.62
N CYS A 162 3.22 12.92 -7.26
CA CYS A 162 3.02 11.48 -7.42
C CYS A 162 1.80 11.24 -8.30
N LYS A 163 2.01 10.92 -9.58
CA LYS A 163 1.10 10.19 -10.49
C LYS A 163 1.83 9.95 -11.83
N ARG A 164 1.55 8.82 -12.51
CA ARG A 164 2.31 8.33 -13.70
C ARG A 164 2.63 9.37 -14.78
N ARG A 165 1.67 10.23 -15.13
CA ARG A 165 1.84 11.31 -16.13
C ARG A 165 2.76 12.45 -15.66
N ALA A 166 2.95 12.59 -14.34
CA ALA A 166 3.83 13.57 -13.75
C ALA A 166 5.31 13.15 -13.75
N PHE A 167 5.62 11.85 -13.94
CA PHE A 167 7.01 11.35 -13.96
C PHE A 167 7.77 11.80 -15.21
N GLU A 168 7.13 11.75 -16.38
CA GLU A 168 7.74 12.24 -17.63
C GLU A 168 7.96 13.75 -17.59
N GLU A 169 7.03 14.50 -17.01
CA GLU A 169 7.13 15.95 -16.84
C GLU A 169 8.24 16.31 -15.84
N ALA A 170 8.34 15.58 -14.74
CA ALA A 170 9.43 15.66 -13.78
C ALA A 170 10.81 15.44 -14.41
N LEU A 171 10.94 14.39 -15.23
CA LEU A 171 12.19 14.06 -15.92
C LEU A 171 12.52 15.08 -17.01
N ARG A 172 11.51 15.62 -17.70
CA ARG A 172 11.68 16.71 -18.67
C ARG A 172 12.17 17.99 -17.98
N PHE A 173 11.58 18.34 -16.85
CA PHE A 173 12.00 19.49 -16.06
C PHE A 173 13.42 19.33 -15.51
N TYR A 174 13.79 18.14 -15.03
CA TYR A 174 15.17 17.84 -14.62
C TYR A 174 16.16 18.00 -15.78
N LYS A 175 15.79 17.57 -17.00
CA LYS A 175 16.59 17.81 -18.21
C LYS A 175 16.69 19.30 -18.57
N GLU A 176 15.62 20.07 -18.39
CA GLU A 176 15.63 21.52 -18.60
C GLU A 176 16.53 22.24 -17.59
N LEU A 177 16.48 21.87 -16.29
CA LEU A 177 17.39 22.38 -15.26
C LEU A 177 18.86 22.10 -15.61
N ARG A 178 19.14 20.89 -16.12
CA ARG A 178 20.46 20.49 -16.61
C ARG A 178 20.94 21.39 -17.76
N ASN A 179 20.06 21.67 -18.73
CA ASN A 179 20.40 22.46 -19.91
C ASN A 179 20.60 23.96 -19.58
N LEU A 180 20.05 24.43 -18.46
CA LEU A 180 20.18 25.83 -18.02
C LEU A 180 21.42 26.08 -17.12
N CYS A 181 22.28 25.07 -16.91
CA CYS A 181 23.46 25.13 -16.03
C CYS A 181 23.14 25.62 -14.61
N ILE A 182 21.94 25.30 -14.14
CA ILE A 182 21.52 25.57 -12.76
C ILE A 182 22.17 24.49 -11.88
N GLY A 183 22.94 24.89 -10.87
CA GLY A 183 23.67 23.96 -10.00
C GLY A 183 22.75 22.93 -9.32
N TYR A 184 23.26 21.71 -9.11
CA TYR A 184 22.53 20.65 -8.41
C TYR A 184 22.44 20.94 -6.92
N ASN A 185 21.29 20.65 -6.31
CA ASN A 185 21.12 20.69 -4.86
C ASN A 185 20.49 19.40 -4.34
N GLU A 186 20.48 19.25 -3.02
CA GLU A 186 19.97 18.05 -2.35
C GLU A 186 18.54 17.70 -2.75
N PHE A 187 17.68 18.72 -2.85
CA PHE A 187 16.26 18.57 -3.19
C PHE A 187 16.03 18.15 -4.65
N SER A 188 16.90 18.58 -5.56
CA SER A 188 16.85 18.18 -6.98
C SER A 188 17.08 16.68 -7.12
N PHE A 189 18.07 16.14 -6.41
CA PHE A 189 18.35 14.70 -6.41
C PHE A 189 17.28 13.91 -5.67
N ALA A 190 16.80 14.37 -4.51
CA ALA A 190 15.72 13.70 -3.76
C ALA A 190 14.44 13.53 -4.61
N GLY A 191 14.09 14.55 -5.39
CA GLY A 191 12.95 14.50 -6.30
C GLY A 191 13.10 13.44 -7.39
N VAL A 192 14.22 13.46 -8.13
CA VAL A 192 14.46 12.49 -9.20
C VAL A 192 14.62 11.07 -8.65
N LEU A 193 15.24 10.89 -7.49
CA LEU A 193 15.34 9.59 -6.83
C LEU A 193 13.98 9.04 -6.42
N THR A 194 13.07 9.90 -5.95
CA THR A 194 11.66 9.50 -5.71
C THR A 194 10.99 8.99 -6.99
N VAL A 195 11.29 9.60 -8.14
CA VAL A 195 10.81 9.11 -9.43
C VAL A 195 11.44 7.76 -9.76
N CYS A 196 12.75 7.59 -9.56
CA CYS A 196 13.45 6.32 -9.78
C CYS A 196 12.84 5.17 -8.96
N VAL A 197 12.63 5.40 -7.66
CA VAL A 197 11.99 4.44 -6.73
C VAL A 197 10.61 4.01 -7.25
N LYS A 198 9.83 4.94 -7.81
CA LYS A 198 8.46 4.68 -8.27
C LYS A 198 8.39 4.11 -9.68
N SER A 199 9.27 4.52 -10.58
CA SER A 199 9.34 4.00 -11.95
C SER A 199 9.98 2.62 -12.00
N ARG A 200 10.81 2.27 -11.01
CA ARG A 200 11.62 1.04 -10.95
C ARG A 200 12.54 0.87 -12.17
N GLU A 201 12.89 1.97 -12.82
CA GLU A 201 13.78 1.97 -13.98
C GLU A 201 15.25 1.94 -13.54
N LEU A 202 15.90 0.79 -13.76
CA LEU A 202 17.29 0.59 -13.34
C LEU A 202 18.26 1.55 -14.05
N GLN A 203 18.07 1.78 -15.35
CA GLN A 203 18.96 2.64 -16.13
C GLN A 203 18.92 4.09 -15.64
N LEU A 204 17.71 4.61 -15.35
CA LEU A 204 17.55 5.94 -14.79
C LEU A 204 18.22 6.03 -13.42
N THR A 205 18.01 5.04 -12.55
CA THR A 205 18.62 4.99 -11.20
C THR A 205 20.15 5.03 -11.28
N ARG A 206 20.76 4.27 -12.20
CA ARG A 206 22.22 4.28 -12.43
C ARG A 206 22.74 5.63 -12.94
N GLN A 207 22.03 6.25 -13.88
CA GLN A 207 22.41 7.57 -14.38
C GLN A 207 22.36 8.64 -13.29
N VAL A 208 21.32 8.62 -12.47
CA VAL A 208 21.16 9.55 -11.34
C VAL A 208 22.21 9.28 -10.27
N HIS A 209 22.51 8.02 -9.96
CA HIS A 209 23.61 7.67 -9.05
C HIS A 209 24.95 8.23 -9.54
N GLY A 210 25.31 8.03 -10.82
CA GLY A 210 26.53 8.61 -11.38
C GLY A 210 26.57 10.15 -11.29
N GLN A 211 25.44 10.81 -11.46
CA GLN A 211 25.34 12.27 -11.30
C GLN A 211 25.50 12.72 -9.84
N VAL A 212 24.89 12.00 -8.89
CA VAL A 212 25.07 12.23 -7.45
C VAL A 212 26.54 12.07 -7.05
N PHE A 213 27.22 11.05 -7.61
CA PHE A 213 28.66 10.82 -7.39
C PHE A 213 29.49 12.01 -7.90
N VAL A 214 29.32 12.39 -9.18
CA VAL A 214 30.09 13.49 -9.79
C VAL A 214 29.81 14.84 -9.11
N ALA A 215 28.58 15.07 -8.67
CA ALA A 215 28.20 16.30 -7.96
C ALA A 215 28.61 16.30 -6.47
N GLY A 216 29.18 15.21 -5.94
CA GLY A 216 29.69 15.13 -4.57
C GLY A 216 28.63 14.92 -3.47
N PHE A 217 27.40 14.52 -3.85
CA PHE A 217 26.27 14.39 -2.91
C PHE A 217 26.14 13.00 -2.26
N LEU A 218 27.04 12.05 -2.53
CA LEU A 218 27.01 10.72 -1.88
C LEU A 218 27.25 10.73 -0.37
N SER A 219 27.83 11.80 0.16
CA SER A 219 27.96 12.00 1.60
C SER A 219 26.65 12.40 2.28
N ASN A 220 25.64 12.83 1.50
CA ASN A 220 24.34 13.21 2.03
C ASN A 220 23.51 11.95 2.40
N LEU A 221 23.15 11.86 3.67
CA LEU A 221 22.43 10.72 4.24
C LEU A 221 21.08 10.45 3.56
N VAL A 222 20.29 11.48 3.26
CA VAL A 222 18.95 11.33 2.66
C VAL A 222 19.03 10.84 1.22
N ILE A 223 19.99 11.37 0.44
CA ILE A 223 20.22 10.97 -0.95
C ILE A 223 20.73 9.53 -1.02
N SER A 224 21.71 9.18 -0.21
CA SER A 224 22.27 7.82 -0.19
C SER A 224 21.25 6.79 0.28
N SER A 225 20.43 7.10 1.28
CA SER A 225 19.32 6.24 1.70
C SER A 225 18.26 6.07 0.60
N SER A 226 17.97 7.14 -0.14
CA SER A 226 17.05 7.09 -1.30
C SER A 226 17.63 6.30 -2.48
N LEU A 227 18.95 6.34 -2.68
CA LEU A 227 19.65 5.51 -3.67
C LEU A 227 19.58 4.03 -3.31
N VAL A 228 19.79 3.67 -2.04
CA VAL A 228 19.61 2.30 -1.53
C VAL A 228 18.18 1.83 -1.83
N ASP A 229 17.15 2.61 -1.47
CA ASP A 229 15.76 2.26 -1.76
C ASP A 229 15.50 2.12 -3.26
N GLY A 230 16.04 3.03 -4.08
CA GLY A 230 15.93 2.99 -5.54
C GLY A 230 16.49 1.69 -6.13
N TYR A 231 17.72 1.32 -5.74
CA TYR A 231 18.33 0.06 -6.19
C TYR A 231 17.58 -1.18 -5.71
N VAL A 232 17.07 -1.18 -4.47
CA VAL A 232 16.22 -2.24 -3.94
C VAL A 232 14.95 -2.40 -4.78
N LYS A 233 14.23 -1.31 -5.08
CA LYS A 233 13.00 -1.36 -5.91
C LYS A 233 13.26 -1.77 -7.36
N CYS A 234 14.46 -1.54 -7.86
CA CYS A 234 14.92 -2.01 -9.18
C CYS A 234 15.42 -3.46 -9.17
N GLY A 235 15.46 -4.13 -8.01
CA GLY A 235 15.92 -5.52 -7.89
C GLY A 235 17.43 -5.73 -7.88
N MET A 236 18.21 -4.65 -7.76
CA MET A 236 19.67 -4.72 -7.74
C MET A 236 20.20 -4.69 -6.31
N LEU A 237 19.97 -5.76 -5.55
CA LEU A 237 20.39 -5.84 -4.14
C LEU A 237 21.90 -5.68 -3.95
N GLY A 238 22.72 -6.22 -4.85
CA GLY A 238 24.18 -6.06 -4.78
C GLY A 238 24.64 -4.61 -4.90
N GLU A 239 24.00 -3.82 -5.76
CA GLU A 239 24.32 -2.38 -5.91
C GLU A 239 23.79 -1.58 -4.72
N ALA A 240 22.60 -1.92 -4.22
CA ALA A 240 22.07 -1.32 -2.99
C ALA A 240 22.99 -1.57 -1.79
N LYS A 241 23.52 -2.79 -1.67
CA LYS A 241 24.45 -3.19 -0.61
C LYS A 241 25.78 -2.43 -0.69
N LYS A 242 26.33 -2.24 -1.89
CA LYS A 242 27.54 -1.41 -2.10
C LYS A 242 27.34 0.03 -1.61
N VAL A 243 26.28 0.70 -2.06
CA VAL A 243 25.97 2.07 -1.63
C VAL A 243 25.79 2.12 -0.11
N PHE A 244 25.09 1.14 0.46
CA PHE A 244 24.88 1.03 1.89
C PHE A 244 26.19 0.82 2.68
N ASP A 245 27.14 0.07 2.15
CA ASP A 245 28.44 -0.20 2.78
C ASP A 245 29.37 1.02 2.71
N GLU A 246 29.27 1.84 1.65
CA GLU A 246 29.99 3.11 1.51
C GLU A 246 29.47 4.22 2.44
N MET A 247 28.24 4.12 2.96
CA MET A 247 27.67 5.10 3.89
C MET A 247 28.40 5.09 5.23
N LYS A 248 28.99 6.23 5.62
CA LYS A 248 29.62 6.41 6.94
C LYS A 248 28.63 6.35 8.09
N VAL A 249 27.45 6.95 7.89
CA VAL A 249 26.33 6.94 8.84
C VAL A 249 25.12 6.38 8.09
N ARG A 250 24.38 5.48 8.75
CA ARG A 250 23.21 4.79 8.18
C ARG A 250 22.01 5.11 9.04
N ASP A 251 20.97 5.65 8.44
CA ASP A 251 19.71 5.90 9.12
C ASP A 251 18.80 4.68 9.10
N VAL A 252 17.72 4.73 9.88
CA VAL A 252 16.74 3.64 9.94
C VAL A 252 16.11 3.37 8.58
N LEU A 253 16.01 4.37 7.69
CA LEU A 253 15.45 4.21 6.35
C LEU A 253 16.34 3.31 5.49
N ALA A 254 17.65 3.58 5.40
CA ALA A 254 18.59 2.77 4.62
C ALA A 254 18.61 1.31 5.09
N TRP A 255 18.64 1.09 6.41
CA TRP A 255 18.56 -0.24 6.99
C TRP A 255 17.24 -0.94 6.63
N THR A 256 16.11 -0.25 6.82
CA THR A 256 14.77 -0.81 6.56
C THR A 256 14.56 -1.13 5.08
N SER A 257 15.03 -0.25 4.17
CA SER A 257 14.97 -0.48 2.72
C SER A 257 15.77 -1.72 2.32
N LEU A 258 16.96 -1.92 2.89
CA LEU A 258 17.78 -3.09 2.59
C LEU A 258 17.18 -4.38 3.14
N VAL A 259 16.72 -4.39 4.41
CA VAL A 259 16.00 -5.52 5.02
C VAL A 259 14.76 -5.89 4.19
N SER A 260 13.94 -4.88 3.84
CA SER A 260 12.77 -5.08 2.99
C SER A 260 13.14 -5.58 1.60
N GLY A 261 14.33 -5.23 1.10
CA GLY A 261 14.85 -5.67 -0.18
C GLY A 261 15.16 -7.16 -0.14
N TYR A 262 16.07 -7.58 0.72
CA TYR A 262 16.43 -9.00 0.86
C TYR A 262 15.19 -9.87 1.11
N ALA A 263 14.30 -9.44 2.00
CA ALA A 263 13.06 -10.16 2.28
C ALA A 263 12.10 -10.24 1.08
N GLN A 264 12.08 -9.24 0.18
CA GLN A 264 11.27 -9.29 -1.05
C GLN A 264 11.81 -10.28 -2.08
N TRP A 265 13.10 -10.61 -2.02
CA TRP A 265 13.76 -11.53 -2.94
C TRP A 265 13.94 -12.94 -2.36
N GLY A 266 13.35 -13.21 -1.18
CA GLY A 266 13.36 -14.53 -0.54
C GLY A 266 14.60 -14.85 0.28
N ASP A 267 15.60 -13.98 0.32
CA ASP A 267 16.78 -14.14 1.17
C ASP A 267 16.47 -13.64 2.59
N MET A 268 15.73 -14.46 3.34
CA MET A 268 15.33 -14.14 4.71
C MET A 268 16.50 -14.21 5.70
N GLU A 269 17.55 -14.99 5.40
CA GLU A 269 18.76 -15.08 6.23
C GLU A 269 19.48 -13.73 6.27
N SER A 270 19.83 -13.16 5.10
CA SER A 270 20.43 -11.83 5.02
C SER A 270 19.53 -10.74 5.60
N ALA A 271 18.20 -10.86 5.42
CA ALA A 271 17.25 -9.90 5.97
C ALA A 271 17.25 -9.90 7.51
N ASN A 272 17.27 -11.07 8.15
CA ASN A 272 17.37 -11.19 9.61
C ASN A 272 18.71 -10.68 10.13
N ASP A 273 19.80 -11.07 9.49
CA ASP A 273 21.15 -10.64 9.83
C ASP A 273 21.27 -9.11 9.83
N LEU A 274 20.73 -8.47 8.79
CA LEU A 274 20.69 -7.01 8.70
C LEU A 274 19.78 -6.41 9.77
N PHE A 275 18.61 -6.99 10.00
CA PHE A 275 17.66 -6.52 11.00
C PHE A 275 18.27 -6.56 12.42
N ASP A 276 18.90 -7.67 12.79
CA ASP A 276 19.51 -7.83 14.11
C ASP A 276 20.66 -6.83 14.32
N ARG A 277 21.46 -6.58 13.28
CA ARG A 277 22.53 -5.55 13.28
C ARG A 277 22.00 -4.10 13.31
N MET A 278 20.71 -3.85 13.07
CA MET A 278 20.15 -2.49 13.13
C MET A 278 20.29 -1.90 14.54
N PRO A 279 20.95 -0.74 14.71
CA PRO A 279 21.10 -0.09 16.02
C PRO A 279 19.77 0.34 16.63
N GLU A 280 18.89 0.89 15.79
CA GLU A 280 17.55 1.33 16.17
C GLU A 280 16.51 0.63 15.29
N LYS A 281 15.55 -0.02 15.95
CA LYS A 281 14.43 -0.72 15.29
C LYS A 281 13.15 0.05 15.58
N ASN A 282 12.39 0.39 14.55
CA ASN A 282 11.13 1.12 14.67
C ASN A 282 9.95 0.28 14.13
N PRO A 283 8.69 0.68 14.33
CA PRO A 283 7.55 -0.10 13.84
C PRO A 283 7.60 -0.45 12.34
N VAL A 284 8.20 0.43 11.53
CA VAL A 284 8.34 0.23 10.08
C VAL A 284 9.34 -0.90 9.76
N SER A 285 10.48 -0.96 10.46
CA SER A 285 11.47 -2.02 10.25
C SER A 285 10.94 -3.39 10.69
N TRP A 286 10.23 -3.46 11.82
CA TRP A 286 9.54 -4.69 12.25
C TRP A 286 8.49 -5.14 11.23
N THR A 287 7.65 -4.20 10.77
CA THR A 287 6.61 -4.50 9.78
C THR A 287 7.18 -4.94 8.44
N ALA A 288 8.31 -4.36 8.02
CA ALA A 288 9.01 -4.74 6.79
C ALA A 288 9.45 -6.21 6.84
N LEU A 289 10.05 -6.63 7.96
CA LEU A 289 10.50 -8.02 8.14
C LEU A 289 9.31 -8.99 8.26
N ILE A 290 8.32 -8.68 9.10
CA ILE A 290 7.08 -9.48 9.24
C ILE A 290 6.40 -9.66 7.88
N SER A 291 6.21 -8.58 7.13
CA SER A 291 5.59 -8.64 5.80
C SER A 291 6.45 -9.41 4.79
N GLY A 292 7.78 -9.41 4.98
CA GLY A 292 8.72 -10.22 4.23
C GLY A 292 8.49 -11.71 4.45
N TYR A 293 8.42 -12.14 5.70
CA TYR A 293 8.11 -13.53 6.06
C TYR A 293 6.76 -14.00 5.47
N VAL A 294 5.71 -13.19 5.60
CA VAL A 294 4.38 -13.50 5.05
C VAL A 294 4.41 -13.68 3.53
N ARG A 295 5.22 -12.91 2.81
CA ARG A 295 5.35 -13.01 1.35
C ARG A 295 6.13 -14.23 0.88
N ASN A 296 6.95 -14.82 1.73
CA ASN A 296 7.73 -16.03 1.44
C ASN A 296 7.08 -17.27 2.06
N ASP A 297 5.76 -17.22 2.33
CA ASP A 297 4.96 -18.32 2.89
C ASP A 297 5.43 -18.84 4.26
N MET A 298 6.24 -18.05 4.97
CA MET A 298 6.75 -18.35 6.31
C MET A 298 5.89 -17.67 7.39
N GLY A 299 4.61 -18.10 7.46
CA GLY A 299 3.61 -17.46 8.31
C GLY A 299 3.86 -17.63 9.82
N ASN A 300 4.47 -18.74 10.25
CA ASN A 300 4.74 -19.01 11.66
C ASN A 300 5.84 -18.07 12.20
N GLU A 301 6.91 -17.91 11.45
CA GLU A 301 8.04 -17.02 11.74
C GLU A 301 7.59 -15.55 11.79
N ALA A 302 6.64 -15.16 10.93
CA ALA A 302 6.02 -13.84 10.97
C ALA A 302 5.29 -13.58 12.30
N LEU A 303 4.57 -14.58 12.83
CA LEU A 303 3.84 -14.50 14.10
C LEU A 303 4.79 -14.51 15.31
N GLU A 304 5.89 -15.26 15.24
CA GLU A 304 6.94 -15.23 16.24
C GLU A 304 7.59 -13.83 16.32
N LEU A 305 7.91 -13.23 15.17
CA LEU A 305 8.42 -11.86 15.10
C LEU A 305 7.42 -10.83 15.64
N PHE A 306 6.12 -11.02 15.37
CA PHE A 306 5.09 -10.18 15.98
C PHE A 306 5.10 -10.29 17.51
N THR A 307 5.27 -11.50 18.04
CA THR A 307 5.40 -11.71 19.49
C THR A 307 6.64 -11.01 20.04
N ARG A 308 7.80 -11.13 19.37
CA ARG A 308 9.03 -10.40 19.72
C ARG A 308 8.85 -8.87 19.69
N MET A 309 8.12 -8.35 18.69
CA MET A 309 7.78 -6.93 18.57
C MET A 309 6.94 -6.45 19.78
N MET A 310 5.94 -7.24 20.17
CA MET A 310 5.08 -6.94 21.31
C MET A 310 5.83 -6.99 22.65
N VAL A 311 6.70 -7.98 22.84
CA VAL A 311 7.58 -8.09 24.03
C VAL A 311 8.53 -6.88 24.11
N SER A 312 9.04 -6.43 22.97
CA SER A 312 9.87 -5.21 22.85
C SER A 312 9.08 -3.91 23.05
N ARG A 313 7.78 -3.99 23.35
CA ARG A 313 6.86 -2.86 23.57
C ARG A 313 6.75 -1.91 22.38
N VAL A 314 7.05 -2.39 21.18
CA VAL A 314 6.89 -1.62 19.95
C VAL A 314 5.43 -1.70 19.52
N ARG A 315 4.78 -0.55 19.32
CA ARG A 315 3.35 -0.51 18.94
C ARG A 315 3.17 -0.93 17.49
N PRO A 316 2.34 -1.98 17.21
CA PRO A 316 1.97 -2.34 15.85
C PRO A 316 1.16 -1.23 15.18
N ASP A 317 1.32 -1.11 13.87
CA ASP A 317 0.48 -0.26 13.03
C ASP A 317 -0.51 -1.09 12.20
N GLN A 318 -1.30 -0.40 11.38
CA GLN A 318 -2.31 -1.03 10.50
C GLN A 318 -1.70 -2.07 9.54
N PHE A 319 -0.47 -1.86 9.09
CA PHE A 319 0.22 -2.75 8.16
C PHE A 319 0.77 -3.96 8.91
N THR A 320 1.30 -3.76 10.13
CA THR A 320 1.68 -4.88 11.01
C THR A 320 0.50 -5.82 11.25
N PHE A 321 -0.65 -5.27 11.67
CA PHE A 321 -1.84 -6.08 11.94
C PHE A 321 -2.36 -6.81 10.70
N SER A 322 -2.41 -6.11 9.56
CA SER A 322 -2.82 -6.72 8.28
C SER A 322 -1.90 -7.88 7.90
N SER A 323 -0.58 -7.70 7.96
CA SER A 323 0.40 -8.77 7.68
C SER A 323 0.27 -9.95 8.62
N CYS A 324 0.10 -9.74 9.93
CA CYS A 324 -0.07 -10.83 10.90
C CYS A 324 -1.40 -11.58 10.72
N LEU A 325 -2.48 -10.89 10.34
CA LEU A 325 -3.75 -11.52 10.01
C LEU A 325 -3.65 -12.34 8.72
N CYS A 326 -2.94 -11.85 7.70
CA CYS A 326 -2.61 -12.63 6.51
C CYS A 326 -1.76 -13.86 6.84
N ALA A 327 -0.79 -13.75 7.76
CA ALA A 327 -0.01 -14.87 8.26
C ALA A 327 -0.90 -15.93 8.93
N CYS A 328 -1.85 -15.51 9.78
CA CYS A 328 -2.82 -16.41 10.39
C CYS A 328 -3.69 -17.11 9.34
N ALA A 329 -4.07 -16.38 8.29
CA ALA A 329 -4.88 -16.89 7.21
C ALA A 329 -4.13 -17.93 6.35
N SER A 330 -2.84 -17.73 6.10
CA SER A 330 -2.02 -18.65 5.30
C SER A 330 -1.72 -19.95 6.05
N VAL A 331 -1.47 -19.89 7.36
CA VAL A 331 -1.25 -21.09 8.19
C VAL A 331 -2.56 -21.67 8.76
N ALA A 332 -3.72 -21.13 8.36
CA ALA A 332 -5.05 -21.50 8.84
C ALA A 332 -5.21 -21.51 10.37
N SER A 333 -4.47 -20.65 11.08
CA SER A 333 -4.45 -20.60 12.55
C SER A 333 -5.51 -19.64 13.10
N LEU A 334 -6.71 -20.16 13.37
CA LEU A 334 -7.79 -19.41 14.01
C LEU A 334 -7.45 -18.88 15.41
N THR A 335 -6.61 -19.61 16.16
CA THR A 335 -6.20 -19.25 17.54
C THR A 335 -5.42 -17.94 17.56
N HIS A 336 -4.32 -17.86 16.81
CA HIS A 336 -3.52 -16.64 16.65
C HIS A 336 -4.35 -15.49 16.04
N GLY A 337 -5.20 -15.77 15.05
CA GLY A 337 -6.10 -14.77 14.47
C GLY A 337 -7.06 -14.13 15.48
N LYS A 338 -7.64 -14.94 16.39
CA LYS A 338 -8.48 -14.45 17.50
C LYS A 338 -7.67 -13.64 18.51
N GLN A 339 -6.44 -14.04 18.83
CA GLN A 339 -5.57 -13.29 19.74
C GLN A 339 -5.22 -11.90 19.17
N ILE A 340 -4.90 -11.82 17.87
CA ILE A 340 -4.64 -10.54 17.20
C ILE A 340 -5.91 -9.67 17.16
N HIS A 341 -7.07 -10.26 16.85
CA HIS A 341 -8.34 -9.54 16.89
C HIS A 341 -8.65 -9.00 18.30
N ALA A 342 -8.43 -9.81 19.34
CA ALA A 342 -8.57 -9.36 20.73
C ALA A 342 -7.55 -8.26 21.08
N CYS A 343 -6.33 -8.31 20.54
CA CYS A 343 -5.32 -7.28 20.72
C CYS A 343 -5.76 -5.93 20.12
N LEU A 344 -6.36 -5.93 18.92
CA LEU A 344 -6.94 -4.73 18.29
C LEU A 344 -7.99 -4.07 19.21
N ILE A 345 -8.89 -4.88 19.79
CA ILE A 345 -9.93 -4.40 20.70
C ILE A 345 -9.31 -3.86 21.99
N ARG A 346 -8.43 -4.63 22.63
CA ARG A 346 -7.80 -4.28 23.92
C ARG A 346 -6.94 -3.02 23.83
N THR A 347 -6.28 -2.80 22.69
CA THR A 347 -5.47 -1.60 22.46
C THR A 347 -6.29 -0.39 22.03
N SER A 348 -7.62 -0.51 21.92
CA SER A 348 -8.51 0.52 21.37
C SER A 348 -8.06 1.02 19.99
N PHE A 349 -7.43 0.14 19.21
CA PHE A 349 -6.98 0.46 17.86
C PHE A 349 -8.21 0.62 16.96
N ARG A 350 -8.30 1.73 16.21
CA ARG A 350 -9.38 1.96 15.26
C ARG A 350 -9.03 1.29 13.93
N PRO A 351 -9.64 0.14 13.57
CA PRO A 351 -9.29 -0.56 12.34
C PRO A 351 -9.71 0.28 11.14
N ASN A 352 -8.80 0.45 10.18
CA ASN A 352 -9.15 0.98 8.87
C ASN A 352 -9.65 -0.15 7.95
N MET A 353 -10.02 0.18 6.70
CA MET A 353 -10.51 -0.82 5.74
C MET A 353 -9.49 -1.94 5.48
N ILE A 354 -8.20 -1.65 5.49
CA ILE A 354 -7.14 -2.66 5.29
C ILE A 354 -7.21 -3.74 6.39
N VAL A 355 -7.27 -3.33 7.65
CA VAL A 355 -7.33 -4.27 8.78
C VAL A 355 -8.67 -5.01 8.80
N ILE A 356 -9.77 -4.34 8.46
CA ILE A 356 -11.11 -4.98 8.41
C ILE A 356 -11.15 -6.05 7.32
N SER A 357 -10.67 -5.76 6.11
CA SER A 357 -10.57 -6.73 5.02
C SER A 357 -9.67 -7.91 5.41
N SER A 358 -8.51 -7.66 6.03
CA SER A 358 -7.63 -8.73 6.54
C SER A 358 -8.29 -9.58 7.64
N LEU A 359 -9.14 -9.00 8.50
CA LEU A 359 -9.90 -9.76 9.49
C LEU A 359 -10.92 -10.68 8.81
N ILE A 360 -11.66 -10.17 7.82
CA ILE A 360 -12.64 -10.98 7.07
C ILE A 360 -11.93 -12.14 6.37
N ASP A 361 -10.82 -11.87 5.64
CA ASP A 361 -10.03 -12.89 4.95
C ASP A 361 -9.46 -13.94 5.92
N MET A 362 -8.96 -13.51 7.08
CA MET A 362 -8.45 -14.42 8.10
C MET A 362 -9.56 -15.33 8.64
N TYR A 363 -10.71 -14.77 9.06
CA TYR A 363 -11.80 -15.58 9.57
C TYR A 363 -12.39 -16.51 8.50
N SER A 364 -12.49 -16.07 7.24
CA SER A 364 -13.00 -16.90 6.15
C SER A 364 -12.05 -18.05 5.84
N LYS A 365 -10.74 -17.81 5.69
CA LYS A 365 -9.76 -18.87 5.41
C LYS A 365 -9.56 -19.84 6.56
N CYS A 366 -9.75 -19.39 7.80
CA CYS A 366 -9.77 -20.26 8.98
C CYS A 366 -11.12 -21.00 9.18
N GLY A 367 -12.00 -21.01 8.17
CA GLY A 367 -13.26 -21.78 8.20
C GLY A 367 -14.43 -21.12 8.94
N ASN A 368 -14.27 -19.90 9.46
CA ASN A 368 -15.31 -19.19 10.22
C ASN A 368 -15.90 -17.99 9.45
N LEU A 369 -16.55 -18.28 8.33
CA LEU A 369 -17.22 -17.29 7.49
C LEU A 369 -18.29 -16.47 8.23
N LYS A 370 -18.95 -17.06 9.25
CA LYS A 370 -19.98 -16.38 10.06
C LYS A 370 -19.44 -15.12 10.72
N VAL A 371 -18.25 -15.19 11.33
CA VAL A 371 -17.60 -14.04 11.94
C VAL A 371 -17.16 -13.03 10.88
N GLY A 372 -16.65 -13.49 9.73
CA GLY A 372 -16.32 -12.63 8.60
C GLY A 372 -17.52 -11.80 8.12
N LYS A 373 -18.67 -12.44 7.91
CA LYS A 373 -19.94 -11.75 7.58
C LYS A 373 -20.34 -10.74 8.65
N HIS A 374 -20.24 -11.11 9.93
CA HIS A 374 -20.58 -10.21 11.02
C HIS A 374 -19.73 -8.94 11.02
N ILE A 375 -18.41 -9.07 10.83
CA ILE A 375 -17.47 -7.94 10.72
C ILE A 375 -17.81 -7.05 9.53
N PHE A 376 -18.15 -7.66 8.37
CA PHE A 376 -18.56 -6.93 7.18
C PHE A 376 -19.81 -6.07 7.43
N TYR A 377 -20.85 -6.63 8.05
CA TYR A 377 -22.09 -5.90 8.32
C TYR A 377 -21.92 -4.79 9.37
N LEU A 378 -21.10 -5.01 10.40
CA LEU A 378 -20.79 -3.98 11.41
C LEU A 378 -20.03 -2.78 10.85
N THR A 379 -19.33 -2.95 9.72
CA THR A 379 -18.53 -1.87 9.12
C THR A 379 -19.45 -0.84 8.45
N SER A 380 -19.48 0.39 8.98
CA SER A 380 -20.41 1.42 8.50
C SER A 380 -20.00 2.07 7.17
N ASP A 381 -18.70 2.19 6.91
CA ASP A 381 -18.16 2.80 5.69
C ASP A 381 -17.81 1.72 4.66
N LYS A 382 -18.73 1.48 3.72
CA LYS A 382 -18.57 0.48 2.64
C LYS A 382 -18.24 1.11 1.28
N GLN A 383 -17.59 2.27 1.29
CA GLN A 383 -17.19 3.01 0.08
C GLN A 383 -15.90 2.47 -0.57
N ASP A 384 -15.34 1.35 -0.09
CA ASP A 384 -14.12 0.72 -0.63
C ASP A 384 -14.47 -0.58 -1.39
N PRO A 385 -14.21 -0.67 -2.72
CA PRO A 385 -14.39 -1.90 -3.48
C PRO A 385 -13.63 -3.11 -2.92
N VAL A 386 -12.49 -2.88 -2.25
CA VAL A 386 -11.66 -3.95 -1.68
C VAL A 386 -12.42 -4.75 -0.62
N LEU A 387 -13.24 -4.08 0.19
CA LEU A 387 -14.03 -4.73 1.24
C LEU A 387 -15.10 -5.67 0.65
N TRP A 388 -15.79 -5.21 -0.40
CA TRP A 388 -16.76 -6.03 -1.14
C TRP A 388 -16.10 -7.20 -1.84
N ASN A 389 -14.98 -6.96 -2.53
CA ASN A 389 -14.22 -7.99 -3.22
C ASN A 389 -13.74 -9.07 -2.23
N THR A 390 -13.32 -8.67 -1.02
CA THR A 390 -12.91 -9.61 0.03
C THR A 390 -14.09 -10.49 0.48
N MET A 391 -15.27 -9.91 0.72
CA MET A 391 -16.45 -10.67 1.12
C MET A 391 -16.95 -11.60 0.00
N ILE A 392 -16.96 -11.13 -1.26
CA ILE A 392 -17.33 -11.95 -2.43
C ILE A 392 -16.34 -13.11 -2.60
N SER A 393 -15.03 -12.87 -2.44
CA SER A 393 -14.00 -13.91 -2.46
C SER A 393 -14.20 -14.95 -1.36
N ALA A 394 -14.50 -14.49 -0.13
CA ALA A 394 -14.77 -15.36 1.00
C ALA A 394 -15.99 -16.25 0.76
N LEU A 395 -17.06 -15.71 0.17
CA LEU A 395 -18.25 -16.49 -0.22
C LEU A 395 -17.92 -17.52 -1.31
N ALA A 396 -17.11 -17.14 -2.30
CA ALA A 396 -16.66 -18.03 -3.37
C ALA A 396 -15.89 -19.25 -2.84
N GLN A 397 -14.94 -19.03 -1.92
CA GLN A 397 -14.12 -20.10 -1.32
C GLN A 397 -14.95 -21.08 -0.49
N HIS A 398 -16.09 -20.63 0.05
CA HIS A 398 -17.03 -21.46 0.81
C HIS A 398 -18.15 -22.07 -0.06
N GLY A 399 -18.07 -21.94 -1.38
CA GLY A 399 -19.07 -22.48 -2.32
C GLY A 399 -20.42 -21.76 -2.31
N GLN A 400 -20.49 -20.54 -1.77
CA GLN A 400 -21.74 -19.76 -1.66
C GLN A 400 -21.89 -18.78 -2.84
N GLY A 401 -21.82 -19.27 -4.08
CA GLY A 401 -21.83 -18.45 -5.30
C GLY A 401 -23.08 -17.57 -5.44
N GLU A 402 -24.27 -18.08 -5.13
CA GLU A 402 -25.50 -17.28 -5.20
C GLU A 402 -25.49 -16.10 -4.23
N GLU A 403 -24.92 -16.27 -3.03
CA GLU A 403 -24.75 -15.18 -2.08
C GLU A 403 -23.69 -14.18 -2.55
N ALA A 404 -22.62 -14.67 -3.20
CA ALA A 404 -21.61 -13.81 -3.81
C ALA A 404 -22.23 -12.90 -4.90
N ILE A 405 -23.13 -13.45 -5.73
CA ILE A 405 -23.90 -12.70 -6.73
C ILE A 405 -24.82 -11.67 -6.06
N ARG A 406 -25.51 -12.04 -4.97
CA ARG A 406 -26.32 -11.07 -4.20
C ARG A 406 -25.48 -9.93 -3.64
N MET A 407 -24.30 -10.23 -3.08
CA MET A 407 -23.37 -9.21 -2.58
C MET A 407 -22.87 -8.29 -3.69
N PHE A 408 -22.56 -8.81 -4.88
CA PHE A 408 -22.21 -8.00 -6.05
C PHE A 408 -23.38 -7.07 -6.46
N GLY A 409 -24.62 -7.58 -6.47
CA GLY A 409 -25.80 -6.76 -6.72
C GLY A 409 -25.97 -5.64 -5.69
N ASP A 410 -25.76 -5.93 -4.41
CA ASP A 410 -25.86 -4.94 -3.34
C ASP A 410 -24.73 -3.90 -3.37
N MET A 411 -23.53 -4.28 -3.81
CA MET A 411 -22.43 -3.36 -4.10
C MET A 411 -22.88 -2.33 -5.16
N ILE A 412 -23.43 -2.78 -6.29
CA ILE A 412 -23.90 -1.89 -7.36
C ILE A 412 -25.06 -1.00 -6.88
N LYS A 413 -26.03 -1.54 -6.15
CA LYS A 413 -27.17 -0.76 -5.60
C LYS A 413 -26.71 0.37 -4.67
N GLN A 414 -25.59 0.20 -3.97
CA GLN A 414 -25.00 1.23 -3.13
C GLN A 414 -24.21 2.29 -3.93
N GLY A 415 -24.25 2.23 -5.27
CA GLY A 415 -23.58 3.18 -6.16
C GLY A 415 -22.09 2.90 -6.34
N MET A 416 -21.60 1.76 -5.86
CA MET A 416 -20.20 1.36 -6.04
C MET A 416 -19.97 0.91 -7.47
N LYS A 417 -18.86 1.36 -8.06
CA LYS A 417 -18.42 0.89 -9.38
C LYS A 417 -17.55 -0.34 -9.22
N PRO A 418 -17.92 -1.48 -9.82
CA PRO A 418 -17.03 -2.64 -9.92
C PRO A 418 -15.71 -2.25 -10.57
N ASP A 419 -14.62 -2.85 -10.09
CA ASP A 419 -13.30 -2.75 -10.70
C ASP A 419 -12.89 -4.07 -11.36
N ARG A 420 -11.68 -4.11 -11.92
CA ARG A 420 -11.12 -5.32 -12.53
C ARG A 420 -11.11 -6.50 -11.54
N THR A 421 -10.71 -6.24 -10.30
CA THR A 421 -10.64 -7.29 -9.28
C THR A 421 -12.04 -7.82 -8.96
N THR A 422 -13.07 -6.97 -8.92
CA THR A 422 -14.46 -7.39 -8.69
C THR A 422 -14.92 -8.44 -9.69
N PHE A 423 -14.61 -8.28 -10.97
CA PHE A 423 -14.97 -9.25 -12.01
C PHE A 423 -14.20 -10.57 -11.90
N VAL A 424 -12.93 -10.53 -11.50
CA VAL A 424 -12.16 -11.74 -11.19
C VAL A 424 -12.81 -12.54 -10.05
N VAL A 425 -13.14 -11.89 -8.92
CA VAL A 425 -13.73 -12.63 -7.78
C VAL A 425 -15.14 -13.13 -8.04
N ILE A 426 -15.99 -12.40 -8.78
CA ILE A 426 -17.35 -12.88 -9.06
C ILE A 426 -17.36 -14.04 -10.08
N VAL A 427 -16.54 -13.98 -11.13
CA VAL A 427 -16.43 -15.09 -12.09
C VAL A 427 -15.84 -16.33 -11.41
N ASN A 428 -14.87 -16.15 -10.51
CA ASN A 428 -14.36 -17.27 -9.71
C ASN A 428 -15.42 -17.85 -8.76
N ALA A 429 -16.29 -17.01 -8.17
CA ALA A 429 -17.42 -17.47 -7.38
C ALA A 429 -18.38 -18.35 -8.19
N CYS A 430 -18.66 -17.94 -9.43
CA CYS A 430 -19.44 -18.74 -10.37
C CYS A 430 -18.74 -20.06 -10.73
N SER A 431 -17.41 -20.05 -10.91
CA SER A 431 -16.63 -21.26 -11.22
C SER A 431 -16.69 -22.31 -10.11
N HIS A 432 -16.51 -21.88 -8.86
CA HIS A 432 -16.59 -22.79 -7.71
C HIS A 432 -18.01 -23.31 -7.43
N SER A 433 -19.03 -22.60 -7.88
CA SER A 433 -20.44 -22.96 -7.64
C SER A 433 -21.14 -23.55 -8.87
N GLY A 434 -20.43 -23.74 -9.98
CA GLY A 434 -20.99 -24.28 -11.23
C GLY A 434 -22.00 -23.37 -11.94
N LEU A 435 -22.02 -22.07 -11.64
CA LEU A 435 -22.96 -21.09 -12.21
C LEU A 435 -22.45 -20.55 -13.56
N VAL A 436 -22.37 -21.43 -14.56
CA VAL A 436 -21.72 -21.16 -15.86
C VAL A 436 -22.35 -19.99 -16.61
N GLU A 437 -23.68 -19.97 -16.74
CA GLU A 437 -24.39 -18.93 -17.48
C GLU A 437 -24.24 -17.55 -16.84
N GLU A 438 -24.36 -17.46 -15.51
CA GLU A 438 -24.14 -16.20 -14.78
C GLU A 438 -22.67 -15.73 -14.89
N GLY A 439 -21.71 -16.66 -14.81
CA GLY A 439 -20.29 -16.32 -14.99
C GLY A 439 -19.96 -15.77 -16.38
N LEU A 440 -20.57 -16.33 -17.44
CA LEU A 440 -20.46 -15.80 -18.80
C LEU A 440 -21.09 -14.41 -18.91
N ARG A 441 -22.28 -14.22 -18.35
CA ARG A 441 -22.96 -12.93 -18.32
C ARG A 441 -22.11 -11.85 -17.62
N PHE A 442 -21.48 -12.18 -16.49
CA PHE A 442 -20.58 -11.24 -15.82
C PHE A 442 -19.37 -10.90 -16.68
N PHE A 443 -18.76 -11.89 -17.33
CA PHE A 443 -17.61 -11.67 -18.21
C PHE A 443 -17.95 -10.73 -19.39
N GLU A 444 -19.14 -10.88 -19.99
CA GLU A 444 -19.61 -10.00 -21.06
C GLU A 444 -19.95 -8.60 -20.55
N SER A 445 -20.68 -8.51 -19.42
CA SER A 445 -21.07 -7.24 -18.80
C SER A 445 -19.89 -6.36 -18.41
N MET A 446 -18.74 -6.98 -18.10
CA MET A 446 -17.51 -6.28 -17.77
C MET A 446 -17.09 -5.30 -18.86
N PHE A 447 -17.19 -5.71 -20.13
CA PHE A 447 -16.86 -4.84 -21.26
C PHE A 447 -18.06 -3.97 -21.67
N SER A 448 -19.26 -4.55 -21.80
CA SER A 448 -20.43 -3.84 -22.33
C SER A 448 -20.95 -2.74 -21.39
N ASP A 449 -21.04 -3.04 -20.10
CA ASP A 449 -21.76 -2.20 -19.14
C ASP A 449 -20.79 -1.36 -18.29
N HIS A 450 -19.59 -1.89 -18.05
CA HIS A 450 -18.59 -1.27 -17.18
C HIS A 450 -17.36 -0.73 -17.92
N GLY A 451 -17.20 -1.01 -19.22
CA GLY A 451 -16.08 -0.53 -20.03
C GLY A 451 -14.71 -1.04 -19.57
N ILE A 452 -14.68 -2.16 -18.85
CA ILE A 452 -13.46 -2.79 -18.35
C ILE A 452 -12.99 -3.81 -19.41
N ILE A 453 -11.79 -3.58 -19.94
CA ILE A 453 -11.18 -4.48 -20.93
C ILE A 453 -10.69 -5.75 -20.19
N PRO A 454 -11.13 -6.96 -20.61
CA PRO A 454 -10.63 -8.21 -20.06
C PRO A 454 -9.12 -8.32 -20.22
N ASP A 455 -8.44 -8.63 -19.11
CA ASP A 455 -7.03 -9.02 -19.11
C ASP A 455 -6.86 -10.53 -18.90
N GLN A 456 -5.62 -10.97 -18.86
CA GLN A 456 -5.28 -12.40 -18.81
C GLN A 456 -5.82 -13.11 -17.56
N GLN A 457 -5.98 -12.39 -16.43
CA GLN A 457 -6.56 -12.97 -15.21
C GLN A 457 -8.05 -13.24 -15.38
N HIS A 458 -8.78 -12.36 -16.06
CA HIS A 458 -10.20 -12.56 -16.36
C HIS A 458 -10.39 -13.78 -17.29
N TYR A 459 -9.54 -13.92 -18.31
CA TYR A 459 -9.56 -15.10 -19.18
C TYR A 459 -9.22 -16.38 -18.43
N ALA A 460 -8.25 -16.36 -17.51
CA ALA A 460 -7.94 -17.52 -16.67
C ALA A 460 -9.15 -17.97 -15.83
N CYS A 461 -9.92 -17.03 -15.26
CA CYS A 461 -11.15 -17.33 -14.52
C CYS A 461 -12.24 -17.89 -15.43
N LEU A 462 -12.41 -17.34 -16.63
CA LEU A 462 -13.38 -17.84 -17.62
C LEU A 462 -13.04 -19.27 -18.08
N ILE A 463 -11.74 -19.55 -18.27
CA ILE A 463 -11.25 -20.88 -18.65
C ILE A 463 -11.48 -21.88 -17.53
N ASP A 464 -11.23 -21.51 -16.28
CA ASP A 464 -11.54 -22.37 -15.13
C ASP A 464 -13.05 -22.65 -15.05
N LEU A 465 -13.91 -21.64 -15.25
CA LEU A 465 -15.37 -21.78 -15.30
C LEU A 465 -15.84 -22.76 -16.40
N LEU A 466 -15.49 -22.47 -17.65
CA LEU A 466 -15.90 -23.29 -18.81
C LEU A 466 -15.26 -24.67 -18.79
N GLY A 467 -14.02 -24.72 -18.35
CA GLY A 467 -13.22 -25.91 -18.24
C GLY A 467 -13.80 -26.87 -17.22
N ARG A 468 -14.12 -26.42 -16.00
CA ARG A 468 -14.81 -27.27 -15.01
C ARG A 468 -16.16 -27.76 -15.50
N ALA A 469 -16.89 -26.93 -16.25
CA ALA A 469 -18.16 -27.30 -16.86
C ALA A 469 -18.04 -28.26 -18.07
N GLY A 470 -16.82 -28.58 -18.53
CA GLY A 470 -16.59 -29.45 -19.68
C GLY A 470 -16.95 -28.83 -21.04
N ARG A 471 -17.16 -27.51 -21.12
CA ARG A 471 -17.56 -26.80 -22.34
C ARG A 471 -16.34 -26.38 -23.17
N PHE A 472 -15.59 -27.38 -23.65
CA PHE A 472 -14.31 -27.18 -24.33
C PHE A 472 -14.41 -26.36 -25.63
N ASP A 473 -15.47 -26.52 -26.41
CA ASP A 473 -15.65 -25.78 -27.67
C ASP A 473 -15.73 -24.27 -27.43
N LEU A 474 -16.50 -23.87 -26.41
CA LEU A 474 -16.61 -22.47 -26.00
C LEU A 474 -15.30 -21.95 -25.42
N LEU A 475 -14.63 -22.76 -24.59
CA LEU A 475 -13.33 -22.42 -24.02
C LEU A 475 -12.30 -22.13 -25.11
N MET A 476 -12.20 -22.99 -26.13
CA MET A 476 -11.25 -22.80 -27.24
C MET A 476 -11.59 -21.56 -28.08
N ASN A 477 -12.88 -21.30 -28.35
CA ASN A 477 -13.33 -20.09 -29.05
C ASN A 477 -12.95 -18.80 -28.29
N HIS A 478 -13.09 -18.79 -26.96
CA HIS A 478 -12.69 -17.64 -26.15
C HIS A 478 -11.17 -17.45 -26.05
N LEU A 479 -10.39 -18.55 -26.06
CA LEU A 479 -8.93 -18.48 -26.15
C LEU A 479 -8.46 -17.87 -27.47
N GLU A 480 -9.09 -18.21 -28.58
CA GLU A 480 -8.75 -17.64 -29.90
C GLU A 480 -9.08 -16.13 -29.98
N LYS A 481 -10.14 -15.69 -29.30
CA LYS A 481 -10.53 -14.28 -29.19
C LYS A 481 -9.66 -13.47 -28.22
N MET A 482 -8.71 -14.09 -27.54
CA MET A 482 -7.86 -13.41 -26.57
C MET A 482 -6.95 -12.39 -27.29
N PRO A 483 -6.95 -11.10 -26.88
CA PRO A 483 -6.21 -10.05 -27.58
C PRO A 483 -4.69 -10.12 -27.37
N CYS A 484 -4.20 -11.08 -26.59
CA CYS A 484 -2.79 -11.23 -26.25
C CYS A 484 -2.42 -12.70 -26.06
N LYS A 485 -1.11 -13.00 -26.12
CA LYS A 485 -0.61 -14.36 -25.88
C LYS A 485 -0.88 -14.78 -24.43
N PRO A 486 -1.32 -16.03 -24.19
CA PRO A 486 -1.53 -16.57 -22.85
C PRO A 486 -0.26 -16.53 -21.98
N ASP A 487 -0.37 -16.01 -20.75
CA ASP A 487 0.67 -16.08 -19.72
C ASP A 487 0.55 -17.34 -18.85
N CYS A 488 1.37 -17.39 -17.79
CA CYS A 488 1.37 -18.49 -16.84
C CYS A 488 0.02 -18.68 -16.13
N HIS A 489 -0.79 -17.64 -15.91
CA HIS A 489 -2.09 -17.78 -15.25
C HIS A 489 -3.05 -18.57 -16.13
N VAL A 490 -3.12 -18.21 -17.42
CA VAL A 490 -3.98 -18.89 -18.39
C VAL A 490 -3.55 -20.34 -18.59
N TRP A 491 -2.23 -20.59 -18.74
CA TRP A 491 -1.75 -21.97 -18.90
C TRP A 491 -1.92 -22.81 -17.63
N ASN A 492 -1.77 -22.23 -16.43
CA ASN A 492 -2.07 -22.93 -15.17
C ASN A 492 -3.55 -23.30 -15.09
N ALA A 493 -4.46 -22.41 -15.49
CA ALA A 493 -5.89 -22.71 -15.54
C ALA A 493 -6.18 -23.86 -16.52
N LEU A 494 -5.61 -23.84 -17.73
CA LEU A 494 -5.76 -24.92 -18.71
C LEU A 494 -5.18 -26.25 -18.21
N LEU A 495 -4.04 -26.22 -17.53
CA LEU A 495 -3.42 -27.41 -16.95
C LEU A 495 -4.31 -28.01 -15.85
N GLY A 496 -4.89 -27.17 -15.00
CA GLY A 496 -5.85 -27.57 -13.96
C GLY A 496 -7.10 -28.22 -14.55
N VAL A 497 -7.71 -27.58 -15.55
CA VAL A 497 -8.88 -28.09 -16.28
C VAL A 497 -8.59 -29.42 -16.99
N SER A 498 -7.43 -29.52 -17.62
CA SER A 498 -6.99 -30.74 -18.31
C SER A 498 -6.84 -31.91 -17.34
N ARG A 499 -6.38 -31.65 -16.11
CA ARG A 499 -6.30 -32.66 -15.05
C ARG A 499 -7.68 -33.13 -14.59
N ILE A 500 -8.65 -32.23 -14.48
CA ILE A 500 -10.01 -32.57 -14.04
C ILE A 500 -10.71 -33.48 -15.05
N HIS A 501 -10.60 -33.17 -16.35
CA HIS A 501 -11.29 -33.91 -17.41
C HIS A 501 -10.44 -34.97 -18.10
N GLY A 502 -9.20 -35.18 -17.67
CA GLY A 502 -8.28 -36.15 -18.27
C GLY A 502 -7.88 -35.83 -19.73
N ASN A 503 -7.95 -34.56 -20.15
CA ASN A 503 -7.54 -34.16 -21.50
C ASN A 503 -6.01 -34.09 -21.61
N ILE A 504 -5.42 -35.23 -21.96
CA ILE A 504 -3.96 -35.42 -21.99
C ILE A 504 -3.26 -34.47 -22.98
N GLU A 505 -3.86 -34.23 -24.15
CA GLU A 505 -3.28 -33.38 -25.19
C GLU A 505 -3.21 -31.91 -24.79
N LEU A 506 -4.31 -31.38 -24.23
CA LEU A 506 -4.36 -30.01 -23.72
C LEU A 506 -3.43 -29.84 -22.50
N GLY A 507 -3.39 -30.85 -21.62
CA GLY A 507 -2.51 -30.85 -20.45
C GLY A 507 -1.03 -30.84 -20.82
N ARG A 508 -0.63 -31.62 -21.84
CA ARG A 508 0.75 -31.63 -22.36
C ARG A 508 1.14 -30.25 -22.90
N LYS A 509 0.30 -29.68 -23.79
CA LYS A 509 0.56 -28.36 -24.38
C LYS A 509 0.68 -27.26 -23.31
N ALA A 510 -0.21 -27.29 -22.31
CA ALA A 510 -0.17 -26.33 -21.22
C ALA A 510 1.10 -26.45 -20.37
N ALA A 511 1.52 -27.67 -20.04
CA ALA A 511 2.74 -27.89 -19.26
C ALA A 511 4.02 -27.51 -20.01
N GLU A 512 4.12 -27.82 -21.31
CA GLU A 512 5.25 -27.40 -22.16
C GLU A 512 5.38 -25.87 -22.22
N GLN A 513 4.28 -25.16 -22.44
CA GLN A 513 4.27 -23.69 -22.45
C GLN A 513 4.59 -23.08 -21.08
N LEU A 514 4.14 -23.69 -19.98
CA LEU A 514 4.51 -23.26 -18.63
C LEU A 514 6.00 -23.42 -18.33
N ILE A 515 6.62 -24.50 -18.82
CA ILE A 515 8.07 -24.74 -18.66
C ILE A 515 8.91 -23.72 -19.44
N GLU A 516 8.42 -23.24 -20.58
CA GLU A 516 9.04 -22.15 -21.34
C GLU A 516 8.91 -20.81 -20.61
N LEU A 517 7.73 -20.52 -20.05
CA LEU A 517 7.45 -19.25 -19.36
C LEU A 517 8.05 -19.17 -17.95
N GLN A 518 8.04 -20.29 -17.21
CA GLN A 518 8.52 -20.41 -15.83
C GLN A 518 9.47 -21.61 -15.69
N PRO A 519 10.72 -21.50 -16.18
CA PRO A 519 11.72 -22.56 -16.11
C PRO A 519 12.05 -23.08 -14.70
N GLN A 520 11.76 -22.29 -13.67
CA GLN A 520 12.09 -22.58 -12.28
C GLN A 520 10.92 -23.21 -11.50
N SER A 521 9.70 -23.23 -12.06
CA SER A 521 8.53 -23.77 -11.38
C SER A 521 8.50 -25.28 -11.47
N SER A 522 8.58 -25.98 -10.34
CA SER A 522 8.62 -27.45 -10.28
C SER A 522 7.30 -28.11 -10.68
N ALA A 523 6.17 -27.45 -10.43
CA ALA A 523 4.83 -27.99 -10.63
C ALA A 523 4.56 -28.40 -12.09
N ALA A 524 4.98 -27.58 -13.07
CA ALA A 524 4.76 -27.86 -14.49
C ALA A 524 5.54 -29.11 -14.96
N TYR A 525 6.77 -29.29 -14.47
CA TYR A 525 7.58 -30.48 -14.78
C TYR A 525 7.01 -31.75 -14.17
N VAL A 526 6.59 -31.69 -12.89
CA VAL A 526 6.00 -32.85 -12.20
C VAL A 526 4.72 -33.28 -12.91
N LEU A 527 3.88 -32.34 -13.33
CA LEU A 527 2.65 -32.62 -14.06
C LEU A 527 2.94 -33.18 -15.46
N LEU A 528 3.90 -32.62 -16.20
CA LEU A 528 4.30 -33.16 -17.51
C LEU A 528 4.86 -34.59 -17.38
N SER A 529 5.68 -34.85 -16.36
CA SER A 529 6.19 -36.18 -16.03
C SER A 529 5.05 -37.15 -15.69
N SER A 530 4.05 -36.71 -14.92
CA SER A 530 2.87 -37.51 -14.60
C SER A 530 2.07 -37.85 -15.86
N ILE A 531 1.89 -36.89 -16.76
CA ILE A 531 1.18 -37.08 -18.03
C ILE A 531 1.92 -38.11 -18.91
N TYR A 532 3.25 -37.99 -19.05
CA TYR A 532 4.03 -38.97 -19.83
C TYR A 532 4.05 -40.36 -19.19
N SER A 533 4.04 -40.44 -17.85
CA SER A 533 3.89 -41.72 -17.14
C SER A 533 2.54 -42.37 -17.43
N ALA A 534 1.45 -41.60 -17.43
CA ALA A 534 0.11 -42.09 -17.78
C ALA A 534 0.05 -42.60 -19.24
N LEU A 535 0.79 -41.95 -20.15
CA LEU A 535 0.96 -42.38 -21.54
C LEU A 535 1.98 -43.52 -21.73
N ARG A 536 2.56 -44.07 -20.65
CA ARG A 536 3.64 -45.09 -20.66
C ARG A 536 4.89 -44.69 -21.47
N LYS A 537 5.14 -43.40 -21.64
CA LYS A 537 6.31 -42.84 -22.34
C LYS A 537 7.46 -42.59 -21.36
N TRP A 538 8.07 -43.66 -20.86
CA TRP A 538 9.16 -43.58 -19.87
C TRP A 538 10.40 -42.80 -20.34
N GLU A 539 10.70 -42.85 -21.64
CA GLU A 539 11.79 -42.06 -22.22
C GLU A 539 11.55 -40.56 -22.09
N SER A 540 10.30 -40.10 -22.29
CA SER A 540 9.91 -38.70 -22.12
C SER A 540 9.92 -38.29 -20.65
N VAL A 541 9.52 -39.17 -19.73
CA VAL A 541 9.64 -38.95 -18.28
C VAL A 541 11.08 -38.70 -17.88
N GLU A 542 12.01 -39.51 -18.38
CA GLU A 542 13.44 -39.37 -18.08
C GLU A 542 14.01 -38.07 -18.66
N LYS A 543 13.60 -37.67 -19.87
CA LYS A 543 13.95 -36.37 -20.46
C LYS A 543 13.48 -35.20 -19.59
N VAL A 544 12.27 -35.27 -19.03
CA VAL A 544 11.73 -34.23 -18.12
C VAL A 544 12.54 -34.17 -16.82
N ARG A 545 12.88 -35.32 -16.22
CA ARG A 545 13.74 -35.37 -15.01
C ARG A 545 15.13 -34.83 -15.27
N HIS A 546 15.74 -35.19 -16.40
CA HIS A 546 17.03 -34.64 -16.79
C HIS A 546 16.97 -33.11 -16.96
N LEU A 547 15.88 -32.59 -17.55
CA LEU A 547 15.67 -31.15 -17.70
C LEU A 547 15.49 -30.44 -16.35
N MET A 548 14.79 -31.06 -15.38
CA MET A 548 14.68 -30.57 -14.01
C MET A 548 16.05 -30.49 -13.34
N ASN A 549 16.85 -31.57 -13.41
CA ASN A 549 18.19 -31.63 -12.82
C ASN A 549 19.13 -30.58 -13.44
N LYS A 550 19.11 -30.42 -14.77
CA LYS A 550 19.91 -29.40 -15.48
C LYS A 550 19.55 -27.98 -15.05
N ARG A 551 18.28 -27.71 -14.77
CA ARG A 551 17.79 -26.39 -14.35
C ARG A 551 17.79 -26.19 -12.83
N GLN A 552 18.30 -27.16 -12.07
CA GLN A 552 18.31 -27.16 -10.60
C GLN A 552 16.91 -27.00 -9.97
N VAL A 553 15.87 -27.43 -10.68
CA VAL A 553 14.49 -27.38 -10.20
C VAL A 553 14.27 -28.56 -9.28
N GLN A 554 14.12 -28.30 -7.98
CA GLN A 554 13.78 -29.33 -7.01
C GLN A 554 12.27 -29.56 -6.99
N LYS A 555 11.87 -30.83 -6.89
CA LYS A 555 10.48 -31.19 -6.63
C LYS A 555 10.13 -30.70 -5.23
N GLU A 556 9.07 -29.90 -5.11
CA GLU A 556 8.49 -29.59 -3.80
C GLU A 556 8.04 -30.90 -3.16
N VAL A 557 8.72 -31.28 -2.07
CA VAL A 557 8.38 -32.49 -1.32
C VAL A 557 7.21 -32.12 -0.41
N ALA A 558 6.10 -32.85 -0.53
CA ALA A 558 4.96 -32.64 0.35
C ALA A 558 5.40 -32.86 1.80
N LEU A 559 5.22 -31.83 2.63
CA LEU A 559 5.50 -31.81 4.05
C LEU A 559 4.17 -31.94 4.80
N SER A 560 4.08 -32.93 5.68
CA SER A 560 3.04 -33.03 6.70
C SER A 560 3.67 -32.76 8.05
N TRP A 561 2.99 -32.06 8.95
CA TRP A 561 3.52 -31.80 10.28
C TRP A 561 2.47 -32.06 11.35
N ILE A 562 2.92 -32.61 12.47
CA ILE A 562 2.11 -32.86 13.66
C ILE A 562 2.77 -32.19 14.87
N GLU A 563 1.97 -31.52 15.68
CA GLU A 563 2.43 -30.94 16.94
C GLU A 563 2.11 -31.91 18.08
N HIS A 564 3.15 -32.37 18.77
CA HIS A 564 3.02 -33.23 19.95
C HIS A 564 3.91 -32.68 21.07
N GLU A 565 3.33 -32.49 22.26
CA GLU A 565 4.04 -31.97 23.45
C GLU A 565 4.85 -30.68 23.16
N SER A 566 4.26 -29.74 22.43
CA SER A 566 4.89 -28.46 22.06
C SER A 566 6.14 -28.59 21.18
N LYS A 567 6.32 -29.74 20.51
CA LYS A 567 7.31 -29.94 19.45
C LYS A 567 6.60 -30.25 18.13
N VAL A 568 7.01 -29.56 17.08
CA VAL A 568 6.53 -29.79 15.71
C VAL A 568 7.39 -30.88 15.07
N HIS A 569 6.76 -31.98 14.70
CA HIS A 569 7.35 -33.07 13.93
C HIS A 569 6.92 -32.93 12.48
N SER A 570 7.87 -32.69 11.57
CA SER A 570 7.62 -32.65 10.13
C SER A 570 8.01 -34.00 9.49
N PHE A 571 7.20 -34.41 8.51
CA PHE A 571 7.37 -35.63 7.74
C PHE A 571 7.26 -35.29 6.25
N THR A 572 8.24 -35.71 5.48
CA THR A 572 8.26 -35.61 4.03
C THR A 572 7.89 -36.92 3.35
N VAL A 573 7.38 -36.88 2.12
CA VAL A 573 7.24 -38.10 1.31
C VAL A 573 8.62 -38.72 1.10
N SER A 574 8.79 -39.96 1.59
CA SER A 574 10.08 -40.67 1.66
C SER A 574 11.08 -40.08 2.69
N ASP A 575 10.58 -39.59 3.82
CA ASP A 575 11.42 -39.01 4.88
C ASP A 575 12.53 -39.97 5.35
N SER A 576 13.76 -39.48 5.32
CA SER A 576 14.94 -40.18 5.84
C SER A 576 15.60 -39.51 7.03
N LEU A 577 15.10 -38.34 7.44
CA LEU A 577 15.78 -37.40 8.33
C LEU A 577 15.10 -37.24 9.69
N HIS A 578 13.88 -37.77 9.88
CA HIS A 578 13.20 -37.71 11.18
C HIS A 578 13.98 -38.46 12.28
N PRO A 579 14.27 -37.86 13.45
CA PRO A 579 15.08 -38.48 14.51
C PRO A 579 14.55 -39.84 15.01
N LEU A 580 13.22 -40.03 14.95
CA LEU A 580 12.55 -41.27 15.37
C LEU A 580 12.15 -42.18 14.20
N LYS A 581 12.72 -41.96 13.00
CA LYS A 581 12.40 -42.70 11.77
C LYS A 581 12.29 -44.21 11.99
N GLY A 582 13.30 -44.82 12.59
CA GLY A 582 13.36 -46.27 12.77
C GLY A 582 12.18 -46.83 13.57
N ALA A 583 11.81 -46.15 14.66
CA ALA A 583 10.68 -46.54 15.49
C ALA A 583 9.34 -46.36 14.77
N ILE A 584 9.19 -45.26 14.03
CA ILE A 584 7.96 -44.95 13.29
C ILE A 584 7.73 -45.98 12.18
N TYR A 585 8.74 -46.25 11.33
CA TYR A 585 8.60 -47.24 10.26
C TYR A 585 8.39 -48.65 10.81
N SER A 586 9.10 -49.06 11.86
CA SER A 586 8.87 -50.37 12.48
C SER A 586 7.45 -50.53 13.04
N THR A 587 6.86 -49.45 13.58
CA THR A 587 5.48 -49.47 14.10
C THR A 587 4.47 -49.49 12.95
N LEU A 588 4.72 -48.73 11.88
CA LEU A 588 3.90 -48.75 10.67
C LEU A 588 3.93 -50.13 10.00
N ASP A 589 5.07 -50.80 9.93
CA ASP A 589 5.20 -52.14 9.38
C ASP A 589 4.42 -53.18 10.22
N GLN A 590 4.45 -53.06 11.56
CA GLN A 590 3.62 -53.90 12.43
C GLN A 590 2.13 -53.66 12.21
N LEU A 591 1.69 -52.41 12.11
CA LEU A 591 0.29 -52.07 11.85
C LEU A 591 -0.16 -52.52 10.46
N ALA A 592 0.69 -52.38 9.43
CA ALA A 592 0.40 -52.87 8.09
C ALA A 592 0.23 -54.39 8.07
N GLY A 593 1.11 -55.13 8.76
CA GLY A 593 0.97 -56.59 8.91
C GLY A 593 -0.35 -56.97 9.61
N GLN A 594 -0.74 -56.26 10.66
CA GLN A 594 -2.02 -56.49 11.35
C GLN A 594 -3.24 -56.17 10.48
N MET A 595 -3.13 -55.16 9.60
CA MET A 595 -4.20 -54.83 8.66
C MET A 595 -4.32 -55.87 7.54
N ASP A 596 -3.21 -56.39 7.02
CA ASP A 596 -3.21 -57.45 6.01
C ASP A 596 -3.76 -58.77 6.58
N GLU A 597 -3.45 -59.10 7.84
CA GLU A 597 -4.04 -60.23 8.58
C GLU A 597 -5.55 -60.06 8.81
N ALA A 598 -6.02 -58.85 9.13
CA ALA A 598 -7.44 -58.57 9.31
C ALA A 598 -8.23 -58.67 7.99
N VAL A 599 -7.68 -58.18 6.87
CA VAL A 599 -8.30 -58.27 5.54
C VAL A 599 -8.37 -59.72 5.06
N SER A 600 -7.37 -60.54 5.39
CA SER A 600 -7.38 -61.97 5.02
C SER A 600 -8.29 -62.83 5.91
N LEU A 601 -8.62 -62.38 7.12
CA LEU A 601 -9.67 -62.97 7.96
C LEU A 601 -11.08 -62.67 7.44
N ASP A 602 -11.35 -61.45 6.96
CA ASP A 602 -12.63 -61.07 6.34
C ASP A 602 -12.88 -61.81 4.99
N GLU A 603 -11.83 -62.11 4.23
CA GLU A 603 -11.94 -62.96 3.02
C GLU A 603 -12.19 -64.44 3.34
N PHE A 604 -11.84 -64.91 4.55
CA PHE A 604 -12.11 -66.27 5.01
C PHE A 604 -13.54 -66.41 5.56
N GLU A 605 -14.05 -65.42 6.31
CA GLU A 605 -15.43 -65.42 6.82
C GLU A 605 -16.48 -65.16 5.73
N SER A 606 -16.12 -64.53 4.61
CA SER A 606 -17.03 -64.34 3.46
C SER A 606 -17.10 -65.55 2.49
N ARG A 607 -16.30 -66.59 2.71
CA ARG A 607 -16.29 -67.85 1.94
C ARG A 607 -16.77 -69.09 2.72
N SER A 608 -17.13 -68.93 3.99
CA SER A 608 -17.87 -69.91 4.80
C SER A 608 -19.35 -69.55 4.87
#